data_AF-S2E9U5-F1
#
_entry.id   AF-S2E9U5-F1
#
_cell.length_a   1.000
_cell.length_b   1.000
_cell.length_c   1.000
_cell.angle_alpha   90.00
_cell.angle_beta   90.00
_cell.angle_gamma   90.00
#
_symmetry.space_group_name_H-M   'P 1'
#
loop_
_entity.id
_entity.type
_entity.pdbx_description
1 polymer ?
#
loop_
_entity_poly.entity_id
_entity_poly.type
_entity_poly.pdbx_seq_one_letter_code
_entity_poly.pdbx_strand_id
1 'polypeptide(L)'
;MTIEKAVAMIQNLRNAELETIKIVGYEDKITKDFSLIAKGKADYLGKILEEIEPETYPCSHPKKWHDISDGQLYCMGCNQNL
;
A
#
# COMPACT_ATOMS: atom_id res chain seq x y z
N MET A 1 6.74 3.26 16.31
CA MET A 1 6.32 2.51 15.11
C MET A 1 6.69 3.35 13.90
N THR A 2 7.41 2.83 12.91
CA THR A 2 7.84 3.60 11.71
C THR A 2 6.84 3.42 10.57
N ILE A 3 6.84 4.34 9.59
CA ILE A 3 5.99 4.23 8.39
C ILE A 3 6.27 2.92 7.65
N GLU A 4 7.54 2.54 7.49
CA GLU A 4 7.94 1.26 6.88
C GLU A 4 7.33 0.04 7.59
N LYS A 5 7.29 0.06 8.93
CA LYS A 5 6.65 -1.02 9.72
C LYS A 5 5.14 -1.02 9.52
N ALA A 6 4.51 0.14 9.42
CA ALA A 6 3.07 0.25 9.15
C ALA A 6 2.73 -0.28 7.75
N VAL A 7 3.51 0.08 6.72
CA VAL A 7 3.37 -0.45 5.35
C VAL A 7 3.51 -1.97 5.34
N ALA A 8 4.55 -2.52 5.97
CA ALA A 8 4.74 -3.97 6.06
C ALA A 8 3.57 -4.68 6.76
N MET A 9 3.02 -4.09 7.82
CA MET A 9 1.83 -4.62 8.50
C MET A 9 0.59 -4.63 7.59
N ILE A 10 0.35 -3.55 6.84
CA ILE A 10 -0.77 -3.44 5.91
C ILE A 10 -0.61 -4.44 4.76
N GLN A 11 0.60 -4.58 4.22
CA GLN A 11 0.93 -5.59 3.19
C GLN A 11 0.60 -7.01 3.68
N ASN A 12 0.99 -7.33 4.91
CA ASN A 12 0.73 -8.64 5.51
C ASN A 12 -0.78 -8.89 5.68
N LEU A 13 -1.53 -7.90 6.15
CA LEU A 13 -3.00 -8.00 6.28
C LEU A 13 -3.65 -8.22 4.91
N ARG A 14 -3.23 -7.47 3.89
CA ARG A 14 -3.74 -7.62 2.52
C ARG A 14 -3.48 -9.02 1.99
N ASN A 15 -2.26 -9.53 2.17
CA ASN A 15 -1.90 -10.88 1.73
C ASN A 15 -2.71 -11.95 2.46
N ALA A 16 -2.98 -11.78 3.76
CA ALA A 16 -3.81 -12.72 4.51
C ALA A 16 -5.26 -12.78 3.98
N GLU A 17 -5.84 -11.63 3.62
CA GLU A 17 -7.18 -11.59 3.00
C GLU A 17 -7.17 -12.23 1.60
N LEU A 18 -6.11 -12.05 0.81
CA LEU A 18 -5.95 -12.73 -0.50
C LEU A 18 -5.80 -14.25 -0.35
N GLU A 19 -5.04 -14.73 0.64
CA GLU A 19 -4.93 -16.17 0.94
C GLU A 19 -6.27 -16.74 1.43
N THR A 20 -7.06 -15.97 2.19
CA THR A 20 -8.40 -16.38 2.63
C THR A 20 -9.30 -16.70 1.44
N ILE A 21 -9.24 -15.91 0.36
CA ILE A 21 -9.99 -16.18 -0.88
C ILE A 21 -9.57 -17.51 -1.50
N LYS A 22 -8.26 -17.83 -1.49
CA LYS A 22 -7.73 -19.08 -2.05
C LYS A 22 -8.17 -20.31 -1.25
N ILE A 23 -8.23 -20.18 0.07
CA ILE A 23 -8.62 -21.28 0.98
C ILE A 23 -10.12 -21.51 0.94
N VAL A 24 -10.92 -20.45 1.00
CA VAL A 24 -12.40 -20.55 1.07
C VAL A 24 -12.99 -20.97 -0.28
N GLY A 25 -12.43 -20.49 -1.39
CA GLY A 25 -12.91 -20.83 -2.72
C GLY A 25 -14.30 -20.24 -3.02
N TYR A 26 -14.98 -20.84 -4.00
CA TYR A 26 -16.25 -20.35 -4.55
C TYR A 26 -17.29 -21.47 -4.76
N GLU A 27 -17.18 -22.54 -3.97
CA GLU A 27 -17.92 -23.79 -4.21
C GLU A 27 -19.42 -23.69 -3.91
N ASP A 28 -19.80 -22.83 -2.95
CA ASP A 28 -21.20 -22.58 -2.60
C ASP A 28 -21.48 -21.09 -2.34
N LYS A 29 -22.75 -20.76 -2.07
CA LYS A 29 -23.18 -19.37 -1.87
C LYS A 29 -22.50 -18.70 -0.68
N ILE A 30 -22.29 -19.43 0.43
CA ILE A 30 -21.72 -18.87 1.65
C ILE A 30 -20.23 -18.60 1.44
N THR A 31 -19.50 -19.58 0.91
CA THR A 31 -18.07 -19.46 0.58
C THR A 31 -17.82 -18.37 -0.46
N LYS A 32 -18.71 -18.22 -1.44
CA LYS A 32 -18.69 -17.10 -2.40
C LYS A 32 -18.85 -15.74 -1.73
N ASP A 33 -19.82 -15.58 -0.83
CA ASP A 33 -20.05 -14.32 -0.12
C ASP A 33 -18.84 -13.96 0.77
N PHE A 34 -18.23 -14.94 1.45
CA PHE A 34 -17.00 -14.75 2.22
C PHE A 34 -15.81 -14.33 1.33
N SER A 35 -15.61 -14.99 0.20
CA SER A 35 -14.56 -14.64 -0.76
C SER A 35 -14.73 -13.22 -1.33
N LEU A 36 -15.97 -12.76 -1.55
CA LEU A 36 -16.25 -11.38 -1.96
C LEU A 36 -15.92 -10.36 -0.86
N ILE A 37 -16.23 -10.67 0.40
CA ILE A 37 -15.87 -9.82 1.55
C ILE A 37 -14.35 -9.72 1.69
N ALA A 38 -13.64 -10.85 1.67
CA ALA A 38 -12.18 -10.89 1.76
C ALA A 38 -11.54 -10.10 0.61
N LYS A 39 -12.08 -10.23 -0.62
CA LYS A 39 -11.65 -9.42 -1.77
C LYS A 39 -11.84 -7.93 -1.52
N GLY A 40 -13.02 -7.50 -1.06
CA GLY A 40 -13.28 -6.10 -0.76
C GLY A 40 -12.32 -5.50 0.27
N LYS A 41 -11.94 -6.28 1.29
CA LYS A 41 -10.93 -5.87 2.27
C LYS A 41 -9.53 -5.77 1.67
N ALA A 42 -9.11 -6.77 0.88
CA ALA A 42 -7.81 -6.76 0.22
C ALA A 42 -7.67 -5.58 -0.75
N ASP A 43 -8.75 -5.24 -1.46
CA ASP A 43 -8.83 -4.09 -2.36
C ASP A 43 -8.72 -2.77 -1.58
N TYR A 44 -9.43 -2.65 -0.44
CA TYR A 44 -9.35 -1.46 0.41
C TYR A 44 -7.94 -1.26 1.02
N LEU A 45 -7.31 -2.34 1.49
CA LEU A 45 -5.93 -2.31 1.98
C LEU A 45 -4.94 -1.94 0.86
N GLY A 46 -5.21 -2.35 -0.37
CA GLY A 46 -4.43 -1.94 -1.55
C GLY A 46 -4.48 -0.43 -1.77
N LYS A 47 -5.66 0.19 -1.70
CA LYS A 47 -5.80 1.65 -1.80
C LYS A 47 -5.07 2.38 -0.68
N ILE A 48 -5.13 1.86 0.54
CA ILE A 48 -4.38 2.43 1.66
C ILE A 48 -2.88 2.36 1.39
N LEU A 49 -2.36 1.26 0.83
CA LEU A 49 -0.96 1.18 0.44
C LEU A 49 -0.62 2.19 -0.65
N GLU A 50 -1.46 2.35 -1.67
CA GLU A 50 -1.26 3.36 -2.73
C GLU A 50 -1.19 4.80 -2.20
N GLU A 51 -1.95 5.11 -1.14
CA GLU A 51 -1.96 6.45 -0.52
C GLU A 51 -0.77 6.69 0.43
N ILE A 52 -0.19 5.63 1.01
CA ILE A 52 0.91 5.73 1.99
C ILE A 52 2.27 5.43 1.35
N GLU A 53 2.30 4.60 0.32
CA GLU A 53 3.51 4.37 -0.46
C GLU A 53 3.83 5.67 -1.22
N PRO A 54 5.01 6.26 -0.96
CA PRO A 54 5.42 7.44 -1.69
C PRO A 54 5.45 7.14 -3.18
N GLU A 55 4.69 7.92 -3.98
CA GLU A 55 4.74 7.81 -5.44
C GLU A 55 6.21 7.81 -5.89
N THR A 56 6.49 6.74 -6.63
CA THR A 56 7.78 6.26 -7.09
C THR A 56 8.75 7.35 -7.53
N TYR A 57 10.01 7.16 -7.15
CA TYR A 57 11.14 7.75 -7.85
C TYR A 57 11.06 7.40 -9.36
N PRO A 58 11.32 8.37 -10.27
CA PRO A 58 11.69 9.76 -9.98
C PRO A 58 10.48 10.65 -9.68
N CYS A 59 10.57 11.45 -8.60
CA CYS A 59 9.61 12.53 -8.33
C CYS A 59 9.53 13.44 -9.58
N SER A 60 8.31 13.64 -10.08
CA SER A 60 8.00 14.39 -11.30
C SER A 60 7.91 15.90 -11.07
N HIS A 61 8.05 16.35 -9.81
CA HIS A 61 8.01 17.76 -9.48
C HIS A 61 9.21 18.52 -10.05
N PRO A 62 9.05 19.82 -10.35
CA PRO A 62 10.15 20.62 -10.87
C PRO A 62 11.31 20.65 -9.86
N LYS A 63 12.56 20.60 -10.33
CA LYS A 63 13.76 20.59 -9.48
C LYS A 63 13.81 21.66 -8.38
N LYS A 64 13.12 22.81 -8.56
CA LYS A 64 12.96 23.86 -7.54
C LYS A 64 12.23 23.38 -6.26
N TRP A 65 11.58 22.22 -6.31
CA TRP A 65 10.90 21.59 -5.19
C TRP A 65 11.79 20.50 -4.56
N HIS A 66 13.01 20.31 -5.06
CA HIS A 66 13.97 19.37 -4.49
C HIS A 66 14.98 20.14 -3.66
N ASP A 67 15.15 19.75 -2.42
CA ASP A 67 16.15 20.26 -1.48
C ASP A 67 17.14 19.17 -1.10
N ILE A 68 18.28 19.51 -0.52
CA ILE A 68 19.23 18.54 0.03
C ILE A 68 19.22 18.71 1.55
N SER A 69 18.64 17.73 2.25
CA SER A 69 18.64 17.65 3.71
C SER A 69 19.53 16.50 4.15
N ASP A 70 20.49 16.76 5.03
CA ASP A 70 21.42 15.75 5.58
C ASP A 70 22.12 14.88 4.52
N GLY A 71 22.42 15.48 3.35
CA GLY A 71 23.10 14.81 2.24
C GLY A 71 22.22 13.90 1.38
N GLN A 72 20.91 13.83 1.65
CA GLN A 72 19.92 13.15 0.81
C GLN A 72 19.07 14.17 0.06
N LEU A 73 18.75 13.88 -1.20
CA LEU A 73 17.84 14.70 -1.98
C LEU A 73 16.43 14.51 -1.41
N TYR A 74 15.64 15.57 -1.33
CA TYR A 74 14.32 15.60 -0.69
C TYR A 74 13.35 16.36 -1.59
N CYS A 75 12.22 15.77 -1.96
CA CYS A 75 11.19 16.43 -2.76
C CYS A 75 10.18 17.06 -1.78
N MET A 76 10.23 18.38 -1.60
CA MET A 76 9.33 19.15 -0.74
C MET A 76 7.86 19.05 -1.16
N GLY A 77 7.59 18.73 -2.43
CA GLY A 77 6.21 18.51 -2.94
C GLY A 77 5.64 17.16 -2.56
N CYS A 78 6.50 16.15 -2.49
CA CYS A 78 6.13 14.81 -2.02
C CYS A 78 6.38 14.63 -0.52
N ASN A 79 7.03 15.60 0.13
CA ASN A 79 7.46 15.56 1.52
C ASN A 79 8.23 14.25 1.87
N GLN A 80 9.16 13.85 0.98
CA GLN A 80 9.89 12.58 1.07
C GLN A 80 11.32 12.69 0.52
N ASN A 81 12.20 11.81 0.98
CA ASN A 81 13.54 11.64 0.41
C ASN A 81 13.45 11.06 -1.02
N LEU A 82 14.30 11.53 -1.92
CA LEU A 82 14.48 11.10 -3.31
C LEU A 82 15.72 10.24 -3.49
#